data_AF-A0A369THQ7-F1
#
_entry.id   AF-A0A369THQ7-F1
#
_cell.length_a   1.000
_cell.length_b   1.000
_cell.length_c   1.000
_cell.angle_alpha   90.00
_cell.angle_beta   90.00
_cell.angle_gamma   90.00
#
_symmetry.space_group_name_H-M   'P 1'
#
loop_
_entity.id
_entity.type
_entity.pdbx_description
1 polymer ?
#
loop_
_entity_poly.entity_id
_entity_poly.type
_entity_poly.pdbx_seq_one_letter_code
_entity_poly.pdbx_strand_id
1 'polypeptide(L)'
;MLAERLDIFGRRYRRQPVAAGAVYRRLGADNTVETARVLSIGEDIQGIPHVRFRVSIRRAEIAYVDEERILSQECFAERYRERVDG
;
A
#
# COMPACT_ATOMS: atom_id res chain seq x y z
N MET A 1 30.46 -20.22 -10.74
CA MET A 1 29.91 -20.10 -9.37
C MET A 1 29.64 -18.61 -9.15
N LEU A 2 28.39 -18.18 -9.23
CA LEU A 2 28.01 -16.75 -9.11
C LEU A 2 26.58 -16.68 -8.59
N ALA A 3 26.44 -16.48 -7.28
CA ALA A 3 25.19 -16.00 -6.68
C ALA A 3 25.50 -15.49 -5.27
N GLU A 4 26.40 -14.51 -5.16
CA GLU A 4 26.36 -13.61 -4.01
C GLU A 4 25.19 -12.64 -4.24
N ARG A 5 23.99 -13.10 -3.89
CA ARG A 5 22.80 -12.26 -3.74
C ARG A 5 23.13 -11.23 -2.66
N LEU A 6 23.41 -10.01 -3.09
CA LEU A 6 23.55 -8.87 -2.19
C LEU A 6 22.24 -8.66 -1.43
N ASP A 7 22.20 -9.14 -0.20
CA ASP A 7 21.21 -8.84 0.85
C ASP A 7 21.35 -7.37 1.34
N ILE A 8 21.36 -6.40 0.43
CA ILE A 8 21.46 -4.96 0.78
C ILE A 8 20.13 -4.41 1.33
N PHE A 9 19.01 -5.10 1.12
CA PHE A 9 17.68 -4.65 1.57
C PHE A 9 17.30 -5.18 2.97
N GLY A 10 18.29 -5.65 3.75
CA GLY A 10 18.14 -6.34 5.04
C GLY A 10 17.52 -5.55 6.21
N ARG A 11 16.96 -4.36 6.01
CA ARG A 11 16.05 -3.76 7.00
C ARG A 11 14.62 -4.19 6.72
N ARG A 12 14.37 -5.49 6.96
CA ARG A 12 13.03 -6.02 7.25
C ARG A 12 12.45 -5.30 8.47
N TYR A 13 11.90 -4.10 8.26
CA TYR A 13 10.87 -3.60 9.14
C TYR A 13 9.75 -4.64 9.06
N ARG A 14 9.41 -5.27 10.18
CA ARG A 14 8.26 -6.18 10.34
C ARG A 14 6.94 -5.41 10.10
N ARG A 15 6.77 -4.83 8.92
CA ARG A 15 5.47 -4.35 8.45
C ARG A 15 4.66 -5.60 8.15
N GLN A 16 3.45 -5.68 8.69
CA GLN A 16 2.56 -6.77 8.38
C GLN A 16 2.45 -6.90 6.85
N PRO A 17 2.50 -8.12 6.30
CA PRO A 17 2.33 -8.30 4.88
C PRO A 17 0.98 -7.73 4.46
N VAL A 18 1.02 -6.86 3.43
CA VAL A 18 -0.20 -6.32 2.82
C VAL A 18 -1.00 -7.51 2.27
N ALA A 19 -2.29 -7.55 2.52
CA ALA A 19 -3.16 -8.65 2.12
C ALA A 19 -4.20 -8.16 1.11
N ALA A 20 -4.49 -8.99 0.10
CA ALA A 20 -5.61 -8.74 -0.81
C ALA A 20 -6.94 -8.73 -0.04
N GLY A 21 -7.83 -7.80 -0.39
CA GLY A 21 -9.09 -7.59 0.31
C GLY A 21 -9.00 -6.74 1.57
N ALA A 22 -7.82 -6.57 2.16
CA ALA A 22 -7.64 -5.75 3.36
C ALA A 22 -7.87 -4.26 3.07
N VAL A 23 -8.26 -3.52 4.11
CA VAL A 23 -8.58 -2.10 4.03
C VAL A 23 -7.66 -1.33 4.96
N TYR A 24 -7.02 -0.31 4.41
CA TYR A 24 -6.12 0.54 5.14
C TYR A 24 -6.58 1.99 5.12
N ARG A 25 -6.14 2.75 6.11
CA ARG A 25 -6.45 4.17 6.26
C ARG A 25 -5.17 4.99 6.38
N ARG A 26 -5.24 6.22 5.87
CA ARG A 26 -4.24 7.27 6.09
C ARG A 26 -4.96 8.57 6.44
N LEU A 27 -4.49 9.23 7.50
CA LEU A 27 -4.89 10.58 7.86
C LEU A 27 -3.87 11.57 7.28
N GLY A 28 -4.35 12.52 6.49
CA GLY A 28 -3.58 13.65 5.96
C GLY A 28 -3.54 14.83 6.92
N ALA A 29 -2.63 15.77 6.68
CA ALA A 29 -2.44 16.96 7.53
C ALA A 29 -3.63 17.95 7.50
N ASP A 30 -4.45 17.91 6.45
CA ASP A 30 -5.58 18.80 6.19
C ASP A 30 -6.94 18.16 6.50
N ASN A 31 -6.95 17.22 7.44
CA ASN A 31 -8.11 16.41 7.82
C ASN A 31 -8.67 15.55 6.67
N THR A 32 -7.82 15.27 5.67
CA THR A 32 -8.14 14.33 4.60
C THR A 32 -8.02 12.88 5.11
N VAL A 33 -9.03 12.07 4.83
CA VAL A 33 -9.02 10.62 5.11
C VAL A 33 -8.94 9.88 3.79
N GLU A 34 -7.83 9.17 3.57
CA GLU A 34 -7.69 8.22 2.46
C GLU A 34 -8.01 6.82 2.99
N THR A 35 -8.94 6.13 2.34
CA THR A 35 -9.27 4.72 2.60
C THR A 35 -8.87 3.90 1.38
N ALA A 36 -7.95 2.95 1.54
CA ALA A 36 -7.43 2.12 0.47
C ALA A 36 -7.86 0.65 0.67
N ARG A 37 -8.63 0.11 -0.28
CA ARG A 37 -8.97 -1.31 -0.34
C ARG A 37 -8.06 -2.02 -1.32
N VAL A 38 -7.29 -2.99 -0.85
CA VAL A 38 -6.41 -3.80 -1.68
C VAL A 38 -7.25 -4.72 -2.57
N LEU A 39 -7.06 -4.61 -3.89
CA LEU A 39 -7.74 -5.44 -4.89
C LEU A 39 -6.92 -6.68 -5.22
N SER A 40 -5.62 -6.48 -5.50
CA SER A 40 -4.69 -7.57 -5.79
C SER A 40 -3.25 -7.18 -5.51
N ILE A 41 -2.39 -8.20 -5.42
CA ILE A 41 -0.94 -8.06 -5.29
C ILE A 41 -0.32 -8.92 -6.39
N GLY A 42 0.62 -8.36 -7.15
CA GLY A 42 1.32 -9.06 -8.22
C GLY A 42 2.71 -8.48 -8.45
N GLU A 43 3.57 -9.21 -9.15
CA GLU A 43 4.92 -8.76 -9.48
C GLU A 43 4.99 -8.18 -10.89
N ASP A 44 5.85 -7.20 -11.11
CA ASP A 44 6.17 -6.72 -12.45
C ASP A 44 7.23 -7.60 -13.13
N ILE A 45 7.65 -7.23 -14.35
CA ILE A 45 8.68 -7.96 -15.10
C ILE A 45 10.06 -8.00 -14.40
N GLN A 46 10.28 -7.15 -13.39
CA GLN A 46 11.52 -7.07 -12.61
C GLN A 46 11.39 -7.81 -11.26
N GLY A 47 10.23 -8.42 -10.98
CA GLY A 47 9.96 -9.12 -9.72
C GLY A 47 9.62 -8.19 -8.55
N ILE A 48 9.27 -6.93 -8.81
CA ILE A 48 8.89 -5.99 -7.75
C ILE A 48 7.41 -6.18 -7.42
N PRO A 49 7.05 -6.46 -6.14
CA PRO A 49 5.65 -6.58 -5.74
C PRO A 49 4.93 -5.24 -5.81
N HIS A 50 3.79 -5.24 -6.50
CA HIS A 50 2.88 -4.11 -6.67
C HIS A 50 1.51 -4.43 -6.08
N VAL A 51 0.92 -3.43 -5.44
CA VAL A 51 -0.42 -3.47 -4.85
C VAL A 51 -1.33 -2.65 -5.75
N ARG A 52 -2.36 -3.31 -6.30
CA ARG A 52 -3.49 -2.66 -6.97
C ARG A 52 -4.58 -2.44 -5.93
N PHE A 53 -5.08 -1.21 -5.79
CA PHE A 53 -6.04 -0.86 -4.75
C PHE A 53 -7.01 0.21 -5.24
N ARG A 54 -8.23 0.20 -4.69
CA ARG A 54 -9.18 1.31 -4.84
C ARG A 54 -9.02 2.26 -3.66
N VAL A 55 -8.85 3.54 -3.93
CA VAL A 55 -8.72 4.58 -2.91
C VAL A 55 -9.92 5.51 -2.95
N SER A 56 -10.53 5.72 -1.78
CA SER A 56 -11.52 6.76 -1.57
C SER A 56 -10.91 7.86 -0.69
N ILE A 57 -10.97 9.11 -1.15
CA ILE A 57 -10.41 10.27 -0.45
C ILE A 57 -11.56 11.18 -0.03
N ARG A 58 -11.67 11.43 1.28
CA ARG A 58 -12.66 12.34 1.86
C ARG A 58 -11.97 13.49 2.55
N ARG A 59 -12.45 14.71 2.34
CA ARG A 59 -12.02 15.90 3.07
C ARG A 59 -13.27 16.60 3.60
N ALA A 60 -13.38 16.68 4.93
CA ALA A 60 -14.63 17.10 5.57
C ALA A 60 -15.85 16.31 5.03
N GLU A 61 -16.93 16.97 4.62
CA GLU A 61 -18.15 16.32 4.11
C GLU A 61 -18.10 15.99 2.61
N ILE A 62 -17.00 16.31 1.91
CA ILE A 62 -16.91 16.12 0.47
C ILE A 62 -16.00 14.92 0.16
N ALA A 63 -16.59 13.87 -0.41
CA ALA A 63 -15.83 12.79 -1.04
C ALA A 63 -15.33 13.28 -2.40
N TYR A 64 -14.01 13.34 -2.58
CA TYR A 64 -13.41 14.01 -3.75
C TYR A 64 -12.86 13.01 -4.78
N VAL A 65 -12.44 11.82 -4.35
CA VAL A 65 -11.81 10.83 -5.24
C VAL A 65 -12.29 9.43 -4.87
N ASP A 66 -12.67 8.66 -5.88
CA ASP A 66 -12.84 7.21 -5.79
C ASP A 66 -12.27 6.57 -7.06
N GLU A 67 -11.01 6.13 -6.98
CA GLU A 67 -10.27 5.65 -8.15
C GLU A 67 -9.39 4.46 -7.82
N GLU A 68 -8.85 3.83 -8.86
CA GLU A 68 -7.90 2.74 -8.73
C GLU A 68 -6.47 3.24 -8.92
N ARG A 69 -5.55 2.76 -8.08
CA ARG A 69 -4.13 3.07 -8.14
C ARG A 69 -3.28 1.82 -8.00
N ILE A 70 -2.04 1.93 -8.45
CA ILE A 70 -1.01 0.92 -8.26
C ILE A 70 0.20 1.58 -7.59
N LEU A 71 0.74 0.94 -6.56
CA LEU A 71 2.01 1.31 -5.92
C LEU A 71 2.85 0.05 -5.72
N SER A 72 4.17 0.20 -5.57
CA SER A 72 4.96 -0.89 -5.00
C SER A 72 4.44 -1.22 -3.59
N GLN A 73 4.57 -2.48 -3.19
CA GLN A 73 4.14 -2.94 -1.87
C GLN A 73 4.83 -2.16 -0.74
N GLU A 74 6.09 -1.78 -0.93
CA GLU A 74 6.84 -0.94 0.00
C GLU A 74 6.20 0.44 0.13
N CYS A 75 6.01 1.16 -0.98
CA CYS A 75 5.38 2.48 -0.97
C CYS A 75 3.96 2.44 -0.40
N PHE A 76 3.21 1.37 -0.68
CA PHE A 76 1.88 1.16 -0.12
C PHE A 76 1.96 1.04 1.42
N ALA A 77 2.80 0.14 1.93
CA ALA A 77 2.96 -0.09 3.37
C ALA A 77 3.52 1.12 4.12
N GLU A 78 4.27 1.99 3.43
CA GLU A 78 4.74 3.27 3.98
C GLU A 78 3.63 4.31 4.11
N ARG A 79 2.77 4.38 3.11
CA ARG A 79 1.69 5.36 3.02
C ARG A 79 0.50 4.98 3.90
N TYR A 80 0.14 3.70 3.92
CA TYR A 80 -1.07 3.19 4.56
C TYR A 80 -0.71 2.24 5.72
N ARG A 81 -0.42 2.83 6.88
CA ARG A 81 0.09 2.11 8.05
C ARG A 81 -1.00 1.56 8.96
N GLU A 82 -2.20 2.13 8.88
CA GLU A 82 -3.33 1.75 9.72
C GLU A 82 -4.22 0.77 8.96
N ARG A 83 -4.30 -0.46 9.44
CA ARG A 83 -5.28 -1.44 8.96
C ARG A 83 -6.59 -1.23 9.70
N VAL A 84 -7.71 -1.17 8.98
CA VAL A 84 -9.04 -0.84 9.53
C VAL A 84 -10.08 -1.93 9.29
N ASP A 85 -9.72 -3.02 8.61
CA ASP A 85 -10.49 -4.27 8.59
C ASP A 85 -10.10 -5.16 9.78
N GLY A 86 -11.10 -5.55 10.57
CA GLY A 86 -11.03 -6.48 11.69
C GLY A 86 -12.27 -7.36 11.72
#